data_AF-A0A2H9TIE6-F1
#
_entry.id   AF-A0A2H9TIE6-F1
#
_cell.length_a   1.000
_cell.length_b   1.000
_cell.length_c   1.000
_cell.angle_alpha   90.00
_cell.angle_beta   90.00
_cell.angle_gamma   90.00
#
_symmetry.space_group_name_H-M   'P 1'
#
loop_
_entity.id
_entity.type
_entity.pdbx_description
1 polymer ?
#
loop_
_entity_poly.entity_id
_entity_poly.type
_entity_poly.pdbx_seq_one_letter_code
_entity_poly.pdbx_strand_id
1 'polypeptide(L)'
;MFCQETGFAGTPKKSEQLDGEILKPVPGAKPVRITFVSETSKSLPWKFVPEQKSIAVVPGQTALAFYSAENNGDRDIVGMATYSVVPAKAAQYFNKIQCFCFEEQRLGPGEQVDMPVFFYLDPEYAYDPMMDNVRDIVLGYSFFEAKQ
;
A
#
# COMPACT_ATOMS: atom_id res chain seq x y z
N MET A 1 -48.50 -2.02 -44.43
CA MET A 1 -47.57 -0.88 -44.27
C MET A 1 -46.40 -1.37 -43.43
N PHE A 2 -45.18 -1.19 -43.95
CA PHE A 2 -43.90 -1.74 -43.50
C PHE A 2 -43.23 -0.90 -42.38
N CYS A 3 -42.47 -1.56 -41.50
CA CYS A 3 -41.08 -1.25 -41.05
C CYS A 3 -40.71 -2.20 -39.87
N GLN A 4 -40.07 -3.35 -40.13
CA GLN A 4 -38.62 -3.65 -39.98
C GLN A 4 -38.06 -3.30 -38.58
N GLU A 5 -37.82 -4.29 -37.71
CA GLU A 5 -36.56 -5.05 -37.52
C GLU A 5 -35.31 -4.18 -37.30
N THR A 6 -34.84 -4.09 -36.05
CA THR A 6 -33.56 -4.68 -35.56
C THR A 6 -33.12 -4.00 -34.26
N GLY A 7 -32.85 -4.81 -33.24
CA GLY A 7 -32.40 -4.35 -31.93
C GLY A 7 -31.96 -5.54 -31.06
N PHE A 8 -31.15 -6.41 -31.64
CA PHE A 8 -30.50 -7.53 -30.98
C PHE A 8 -29.45 -6.98 -30.00
N ALA A 9 -29.74 -6.97 -28.70
CA ALA A 9 -28.75 -7.03 -27.61
C ALA A 9 -29.42 -6.81 -26.25
N GLY A 10 -29.79 -7.90 -25.59
CA GLY A 10 -30.03 -7.88 -24.16
C GLY A 10 -28.73 -7.62 -23.42
N THR A 11 -28.55 -6.41 -22.89
CA THR A 11 -27.83 -6.22 -21.61
C THR A 11 -28.28 -4.90 -21.00
N PRO A 12 -28.72 -4.87 -19.73
CA PRO A 12 -28.94 -3.61 -19.04
C PRO A 12 -27.60 -2.86 -18.95
N LYS A 13 -27.59 -1.59 -19.35
CA LYS A 13 -26.47 -0.67 -19.09
C LYS A 13 -26.27 -0.62 -17.58
N LYS A 14 -25.25 -1.32 -17.10
CA LYS A 14 -24.78 -1.21 -15.72
C LYS A 14 -24.32 0.23 -15.52
N SER A 15 -25.01 0.88 -14.59
CA SER A 15 -24.74 2.19 -14.01
C SER A 15 -23.27 2.58 -14.01
N GLU A 16 -23.02 3.82 -14.44
CA GLU A 16 -21.97 4.74 -13.99
C GLU A 16 -21.08 4.14 -12.88
N GLN A 17 -20.09 3.36 -13.28
CA GLN A 17 -18.95 3.07 -12.43
C GLN A 17 -18.02 4.25 -12.63
N LEU A 18 -17.81 5.01 -11.56
CA LEU A 18 -16.67 5.89 -11.38
C LEU A 18 -15.44 5.20 -11.99
N ASP A 19 -14.98 5.67 -13.14
CA ASP A 19 -13.73 5.23 -13.78
C ASP A 19 -12.54 5.76 -12.95
N GLY A 20 -12.46 5.36 -11.69
CA GLY A 20 -11.17 5.14 -11.07
C GLY A 20 -10.64 3.89 -11.76
N GLU A 21 -9.65 4.07 -12.64
CA GLU A 21 -8.98 2.99 -13.37
C GLU A 21 -8.87 1.76 -12.48
N ILE A 22 -9.72 0.76 -12.71
CA ILE A 22 -9.62 -0.50 -12.01
C ILE A 22 -8.31 -1.07 -12.50
N LEU A 23 -7.27 -0.90 -11.69
CA LEU A 23 -5.96 -1.47 -11.90
C LEU A 23 -6.19 -2.96 -12.15
N LYS A 24 -6.08 -3.36 -13.42
CA LYS A 24 -6.17 -4.74 -13.83
C LYS A 24 -4.75 -5.28 -13.78
N PRO A 25 -4.52 -6.42 -13.11
CA PRO A 25 -3.20 -7.03 -13.10
C PRO A 25 -2.77 -7.28 -14.55
N VAL A 26 -1.56 -6.83 -14.89
CA VAL A 26 -1.02 -6.97 -16.25
C VAL A 26 -0.91 -8.46 -16.59
N PRO A 27 -1.64 -8.97 -17.60
CA PRO A 27 -1.60 -10.39 -17.95
C PRO A 27 -0.19 -10.81 -18.35
N GLY A 28 0.42 -11.75 -17.60
CA GLY A 28 1.77 -12.25 -17.86
C GLY A 28 2.90 -11.52 -17.14
N ALA A 29 2.61 -10.49 -16.34
CA ALA A 29 3.61 -9.85 -15.49
C ALA A 29 4.06 -10.78 -14.36
N LYS A 30 5.36 -10.72 -14.02
CA LYS A 30 5.93 -11.53 -12.94
C LYS A 30 5.51 -10.94 -11.59
N PRO A 31 5.19 -11.78 -10.59
CA PRO A 31 4.90 -11.29 -9.24
C PRO A 31 6.17 -10.67 -8.64
N VAL A 32 5.99 -9.51 -8.01
CA VAL A 32 7.02 -8.78 -7.26
C VAL A 32 6.81 -9.03 -5.78
N ARG A 33 7.87 -9.40 -5.07
CA ARG A 33 7.87 -9.57 -3.63
C ARG A 33 8.06 -8.22 -2.97
N ILE A 34 7.09 -7.83 -2.16
CA ILE A 34 7.19 -6.68 -1.27
C ILE A 34 7.50 -7.20 0.12
N THR A 35 8.66 -6.82 0.67
CA THR A 35 9.09 -7.15 2.02
C THR A 35 8.84 -5.96 2.92
N PHE A 36 8.19 -6.19 4.06
CA PHE A 36 7.87 -5.15 5.01
C PHE A 36 8.88 -5.17 6.16
N VAL A 37 9.44 -4.01 6.44
CA VAL A 37 10.35 -3.81 7.57
C VAL A 37 9.87 -2.64 8.39
N SER A 38 9.89 -2.82 9.70
CA SER A 38 9.54 -1.81 10.67
C SER A 38 10.73 -1.48 11.54
N GLU A 39 10.90 -0.20 11.82
CA GLU A 39 11.90 0.32 12.74
C GLU A 39 11.24 1.32 13.69
N THR A 40 11.67 1.31 14.95
CA THR A 40 11.25 2.30 15.94
C THR A 40 12.47 2.99 16.51
N SER A 41 12.38 4.31 16.72
CA SER A 41 13.41 5.05 17.45
C SER A 41 13.53 4.53 18.89
N LYS A 42 14.76 4.43 19.41
CA LYS A 42 15.00 4.02 20.81
C LYS A 42 14.33 4.96 21.84
N SER A 43 14.05 6.20 21.45
CA SER A 43 13.34 7.17 22.30
C SER A 43 11.83 6.93 22.37
N LEU A 44 11.30 6.08 21.49
CA LEU A 44 9.89 5.76 21.39
C LEU A 44 9.67 4.32 21.88
N PRO A 45 9.14 4.09 23.09
CA PRO A 45 8.86 2.77 23.64
C PRO A 45 7.64 2.12 22.97
N TRP A 46 7.57 2.18 21.64
CA TRP A 46 6.53 1.56 20.84
C TRP A 46 7.04 0.28 20.24
N LYS A 47 6.16 -0.71 20.21
CA LYS A 47 6.36 -1.95 19.48
C LYS A 47 5.59 -1.81 18.18
N PHE A 48 6.32 -1.64 17.09
CA PHE A 48 5.76 -1.50 15.75
C PHE A 48 6.24 -2.66 14.89
N VAL A 49 5.32 -3.52 14.47
CA VAL A 49 5.63 -4.74 13.73
C VAL A 49 4.66 -4.92 12.56
N PRO A 50 5.14 -5.36 11.39
CA PRO A 50 4.24 -5.76 10.32
C PRO A 50 3.58 -7.10 10.69
N GLU A 51 2.28 -7.20 10.45
CA GLU A 51 1.54 -8.47 10.58
C GLU A 51 2.02 -9.49 9.53
N GLN A 52 2.47 -9.00 8.38
CA GLN A 52 2.94 -9.80 7.25
C GLN A 52 4.37 -9.42 6.92
N LYS A 53 5.30 -10.39 6.87
CA LYS A 53 6.71 -10.10 6.52
C LYS A 53 6.92 -9.78 5.04
N SER A 54 6.18 -10.45 4.17
CA SER A 54 6.25 -10.19 2.74
C SER A 54 4.97 -10.62 2.04
N ILE A 55 4.62 -9.93 0.95
CA ILE A 55 3.54 -10.34 0.05
C ILE A 55 4.03 -10.34 -1.40
N ALA A 56 3.39 -11.15 -2.24
CA ALA A 56 3.62 -11.14 -3.68
C ALA A 56 2.50 -10.34 -4.36
N VAL A 57 2.86 -9.30 -5.11
CA VAL A 57 1.94 -8.40 -5.79
C VAL A 57 2.28 -8.40 -7.27
N VAL A 58 1.26 -8.48 -8.12
CA VAL A 58 1.44 -8.33 -9.57
C VAL A 58 1.33 -6.84 -9.93
N PRO A 59 2.16 -6.30 -10.83
CA PRO A 59 1.97 -4.94 -11.35
C PRO A 59 0.53 -4.72 -11.86
N GLY A 60 -0.10 -3.62 -11.46
CA GLY A 60 -1.51 -3.35 -11.68
C GLY A 60 -2.46 -4.06 -10.70
N GLN A 61 -1.97 -4.69 -9.64
CA GLN A 61 -2.79 -5.22 -8.55
C GLN A 61 -2.68 -4.33 -7.32
N THR A 62 -3.82 -4.09 -6.67
CA THR A 62 -3.86 -3.42 -5.36
C THR A 62 -3.56 -4.43 -4.25
N ALA A 63 -2.83 -3.97 -3.23
CA ALA A 63 -2.46 -4.78 -2.09
C ALA A 63 -2.73 -4.02 -0.78
N LEU A 64 -3.08 -4.79 0.25
CA LEU A 64 -3.31 -4.29 1.60
C LEU A 64 -2.39 -5.03 2.55
N ALA A 65 -1.62 -4.28 3.33
CA ALA A 65 -0.81 -4.80 4.42
C ALA A 65 -1.31 -4.22 5.74
N PHE A 66 -1.06 -4.93 6.84
CA PHE A 66 -1.40 -4.45 8.19
C PHE A 66 -0.13 -4.35 9.00
N TYR A 67 -0.05 -3.29 9.81
CA TYR A 67 0.96 -3.14 10.84
C TYR A 67 0.28 -2.95 12.18
N SER A 68 0.86 -3.51 13.22
CA SER A 68 0.40 -3.30 14.58
C SER A 68 1.38 -2.39 15.32
N ALA A 69 0.85 -1.34 15.96
CA ALA A 69 1.58 -0.43 16.81
C ALA A 69 1.02 -0.49 18.23
N GLU A 70 1.90 -0.69 19.21
CA GLU A 70 1.56 -0.80 20.63
C GLU A 70 2.46 0.10 21.45
N ASN A 71 1.87 1.00 22.24
CA ASN A 71 2.62 1.84 23.17
C ASN A 71 2.91 1.08 24.47
N ASN A 72 4.16 0.69 24.67
CA ASN A 72 4.63 0.02 25.90
C ASN A 72 5.10 1.02 26.98
N GLY A 73 4.91 2.32 26.75
CA GLY A 73 5.18 3.38 27.72
C GLY A 73 4.06 3.55 28.75
N ASP A 74 4.36 4.36 29.75
CA ASP A 74 3.47 4.75 30.86
C ASP A 74 2.78 6.10 30.64
N ARG A 75 3.04 6.75 29.51
CA ARG A 75 2.50 8.06 29.12
C ARG A 75 1.95 8.03 27.70
N ASP A 76 1.07 8.98 27.42
CA ASP A 76 0.63 9.26 26.06
C ASP A 76 1.82 9.74 25.23
N ILE A 77 2.04 9.12 24.07
CA ILE A 77 3.12 9.50 23.16
C ILE A 77 2.52 9.81 21.80
N VAL A 78 3.06 10.84 21.16
CA VAL A 78 2.74 11.16 19.76
C VAL A 78 3.90 10.68 18.90
N GLY A 79 3.58 9.80 17.95
CA GLY A 79 4.53 9.25 17.00
C GLY A 79 4.27 9.77 15.59
N MET A 80 5.33 10.02 14.84
CA MET A 80 5.28 10.29 13.41
C MET A 80 6.07 9.20 12.68
N ALA A 81 5.45 8.62 11.65
CA ALA A 81 6.10 7.60 10.83
C ALA A 81 6.71 8.22 9.58
N THR A 82 7.89 7.77 9.19
CA THR A 82 8.41 8.00 7.83
C THR A 82 8.53 6.68 7.11
N TYR A 83 8.51 6.72 5.77
CA TYR A 83 8.68 5.52 4.97
C TYR A 83 9.84 5.66 4.01
N SER A 84 10.42 4.51 3.65
CA SER A 84 11.43 4.39 2.61
C SER A 84 11.10 3.20 1.70
N VAL A 85 11.44 3.31 0.42
CA VAL A 85 11.26 2.25 -0.57
C VAL A 85 12.61 1.95 -1.19
N VAL A 86 13.00 0.67 -1.18
CA VAL A 86 14.27 0.20 -1.74
C VAL A 86 13.99 -0.94 -2.72
N PRO A 87 14.56 -0.93 -3.94
CA PRO A 87 15.46 0.08 -4.50
C PRO A 87 14.72 1.34 -4.98
N ALA A 88 15.37 2.50 -4.93
CA ALA A 88 14.76 3.80 -5.30
C ALA A 88 14.17 3.84 -6.72
N LYS A 89 14.76 3.09 -7.65
CA LYS A 89 14.25 2.96 -9.03
C LYS A 89 12.87 2.29 -9.13
N ALA A 90 12.50 1.49 -8.14
CA ALA A 90 11.15 0.91 -8.04
C ALA A 90 10.18 1.82 -7.26
N ALA A 91 10.70 2.80 -6.51
CA ALA A 91 9.89 3.72 -5.71
C ALA A 91 8.97 4.59 -6.58
N GLN A 92 9.40 4.96 -7.79
CA GLN A 92 8.58 5.74 -8.73
C GLN A 92 7.31 5.02 -9.19
N TYR A 93 7.33 3.68 -9.22
CA TYR A 93 6.18 2.85 -9.58
C TYR A 93 5.34 2.48 -8.35
N PHE A 94 5.79 2.83 -7.15
CA PHE A 94 5.12 2.50 -5.91
C PHE A 94 4.22 3.65 -5.50
N ASN A 95 2.99 3.63 -6.00
CA ASN A 95 1.98 4.63 -5.67
C ASN A 95 1.25 4.24 -4.38
N LYS A 96 1.63 4.87 -3.26
CA LYS A 96 0.90 4.74 -1.98
C LYS A 96 -0.30 5.66 -1.98
N ILE A 97 -1.49 5.07 -1.89
CA ILE A 97 -2.77 5.79 -1.85
C ILE A 97 -3.07 6.31 -0.43
N GLN A 98 -2.56 5.65 0.62
CA GLN A 98 -2.80 6.06 2.01
C GLN A 98 -1.49 6.23 2.78
N CYS A 99 -1.24 7.45 3.24
CA CYS A 99 0.00 7.85 3.89
C CYS A 99 -0.25 8.19 5.36
N PHE A 100 -0.20 7.18 6.24
CA PHE A 100 -0.09 7.41 7.69
C PHE A 100 1.18 8.17 8.08
N CYS A 101 2.14 8.30 7.16
CA CYS A 101 3.41 8.99 7.41
C CYS A 101 3.29 10.49 7.65
N PHE A 102 2.12 11.09 7.40
CA PHE A 102 1.91 12.51 7.66
C PHE A 102 0.91 12.79 8.78
N GLU A 103 0.34 11.77 9.40
CA GLU A 103 -0.60 11.94 10.50
C GLU A 103 0.06 11.54 11.81
N GLU A 104 0.16 12.51 12.72
CA GLU A 104 0.57 12.30 14.10
C GLU A 104 -0.36 11.26 14.75
N GLN A 105 0.19 10.09 15.08
CA GLN A 105 -0.56 9.06 15.79
C GLN A 105 -0.34 9.28 17.28
N ARG A 106 -1.42 9.45 18.03
CA ARG A 106 -1.39 9.53 19.50
C ARG A 106 -1.80 8.17 20.05
N LEU A 107 -0.91 7.52 20.79
CA LEU A 107 -1.22 6.28 21.50
C LEU A 107 -1.11 6.49 23.00
N GLY A 108 -2.16 6.12 23.72
CA GLY A 108 -2.16 6.04 25.17
C GLY A 108 -1.30 4.88 25.70
N PRO A 109 -1.02 4.84 27.01
CA PRO A 109 -0.24 3.76 27.62
C PRO A 109 -0.96 2.42 27.49
N GLY A 110 -0.27 1.41 26.93
CA GLY A 110 -0.83 0.08 26.66
C GLY A 110 -1.83 0.03 25.50
N GLU A 111 -2.01 1.12 24.76
CA GLU A 111 -2.91 1.16 23.61
C GLU A 111 -2.25 0.48 22.40
N GLN A 112 -3.02 -0.40 21.74
CA GLN A 112 -2.63 -1.09 20.52
C GLN A 112 -3.59 -0.72 19.39
N VAL A 113 -3.03 -0.35 18.24
CA VAL A 113 -3.78 0.00 17.03
C VAL A 113 -3.24 -0.76 15.83
N ASP A 114 -4.16 -1.19 14.96
CA ASP A 114 -3.83 -1.76 13.66
C ASP A 114 -3.92 -0.68 12.58
N MET A 115 -2.83 -0.51 11.84
CA MET A 115 -2.67 0.48 10.78
C MET A 115 -2.66 -0.22 9.41
N PRO A 116 -3.78 -0.19 8.68
CA PRO A 116 -3.87 -0.78 7.34
C PRO A 116 -3.14 0.09 6.32
N VAL A 117 -2.14 -0.42 5.62
CA VAL A 117 -1.44 0.29 4.53
C VAL A 117 -1.94 -0.23 3.19
N PHE A 118 -2.60 0.66 2.44
CA PHE A 118 -3.08 0.38 1.08
C PHE A 118 -2.12 0.95 0.03
N PHE A 119 -1.68 0.09 -0.88
CA PHE A 119 -0.74 0.46 -1.95
C PHE A 119 -0.99 -0.36 -3.21
N TYR A 120 -0.43 0.09 -4.33
CA TYR A 120 -0.39 -0.68 -5.56
C TYR A 120 0.92 -0.43 -6.29
N LEU A 121 1.26 -1.38 -7.16
CA LEU A 121 2.38 -1.25 -8.07
C LEU A 121 1.84 -0.82 -9.43
N ASP A 122 2.39 0.25 -9.99
CA ASP A 122 1.98 0.75 -11.29
C ASP A 122 2.18 -0.32 -12.39
N PRO A 123 1.22 -0.54 -13.30
CA PRO A 123 1.39 -1.45 -14.42
C PRO A 123 2.60 -1.11 -15.32
N GLU A 124 3.04 0.14 -15.38
CA GLU A 124 4.25 0.57 -16.10
C GLU A 124 5.52 -0.16 -15.64
N TYR A 125 5.53 -0.63 -14.39
CA TYR A 125 6.63 -1.45 -13.85
C TYR A 125 6.93 -2.69 -14.70
N ALA A 126 5.88 -3.29 -15.29
CA ALA A 126 6.03 -4.49 -16.11
C ALA A 126 6.61 -4.20 -17.51
N TYR A 127 6.57 -2.94 -17.95
CA TYR A 127 7.03 -2.53 -19.28
C TYR A 127 8.42 -1.87 -19.25
N ASP A 128 8.95 -1.53 -18.07
CA ASP A 128 10.29 -0.95 -17.91
C ASP A 128 11.40 -2.04 -17.91
N PRO A 129 12.32 -2.05 -18.90
CA PRO A 129 13.45 -2.98 -18.94
C PRO A 129 14.38 -2.85 -17.73
N MET A 130 14.43 -1.70 -17.05
CA MET A 130 15.24 -1.49 -15.85
C MET A 130 14.69 -2.23 -14.62
N MET A 131 13.40 -2.62 -14.67
CA MET A 131 12.70 -3.34 -13.61
C MET A 131 12.70 -4.87 -13.81
N ASP A 132 13.14 -5.40 -14.95
CA ASP A 132 13.16 -6.85 -15.23
C ASP A 132 13.93 -7.69 -14.17
N ASN A 133 14.95 -7.08 -13.59
CA ASN A 133 15.80 -7.67 -12.55
C ASN A 133 15.40 -7.28 -11.13
N VAL A 134 14.43 -6.37 -10.96
CA VAL A 134 13.91 -5.99 -9.66
C VAL A 134 12.71 -6.86 -9.38
N ARG A 135 12.82 -7.73 -8.38
CA ARG A 135 11.70 -8.57 -7.93
C ARG A 135 11.45 -8.48 -6.45
N ASP A 136 12.39 -7.90 -5.71
CA ASP A 136 12.32 -7.71 -4.29
C ASP A 136 12.34 -6.21 -4.03
N ILE A 137 11.23 -5.71 -3.52
CA ILE A 137 11.08 -4.34 -3.05
C ILE A 137 10.94 -4.41 -1.54
N VAL A 138 11.66 -3.54 -0.84
CA VAL A 138 11.61 -3.41 0.59
C VAL A 138 10.88 -2.12 0.92
N LEU A 139 9.80 -2.25 1.69
CA LEU A 139 9.02 -1.15 2.23
C LEU A 139 9.36 -0.99 3.71
N GLY A 140 10.17 0.02 4.00
CA GLY A 140 10.55 0.40 5.36
C GLY A 140 9.61 1.44 5.93
N TYR A 141 9.20 1.24 7.17
CA TYR A 141 8.55 2.25 7.99
C TYR A 141 9.38 2.46 9.27
N SER A 142 9.70 3.72 9.56
CA SER A 142 10.46 4.12 10.74
C SER A 142 9.62 5.09 11.57
N PHE A 143 9.35 4.76 12.83
CA PHE A 143 8.60 5.63 13.74
C PHE A 143 9.52 6.46 14.63
N PHE A 144 9.19 7.74 14.76
CA PHE A 144 9.89 8.72 15.58
C PHE A 144 8.91 9.38 16.55
N GLU A 145 9.39 9.73 17.75
CA GLU A 145 8.62 10.55 18.69
C GLU A 145 8.50 11.97 18.11
N ALA A 146 7.26 12.41 17.85
CA ALA A 146 6.98 13.79 17.49
C ALA A 146 7.04 14.62 18.79
N LYS A 147 8.20 15.22 19.06
CA LYS A 147 8.33 16.19 20.13
C LYS A 147 7.75 17.53 19.65
N GLN A 148 6.68 17.98 20.30
CA GLN A 148 6.22 19.36 20.20
C GLN A 148 7.29 20.33 20.68
#